data_AF-A0A1J4WRR9-F1
#
_entry.id   AF-A0A1J4WRR9-F1
#
_cell.length_a   1.000
_cell.length_b   1.000
_cell.length_c   1.000
_cell.angle_alpha   90.00
_cell.angle_beta   90.00
_cell.angle_gamma   90.00
#
_symmetry.space_group_name_H-M   'P 1'
#
loop_
_entity.id
_entity.type
_entity.pdbx_description
1 polymer ?
#
loop_
_entity_poly.entity_id
_entity_poly.type
_entity_poly.pdbx_seq_one_letter_code
_entity_poly.pdbx_strand_id
1 'polypeptide(L)'
;MADREIGHRRAEKVALVVDLENISFTCAGMGIAFSPATLMVMARELGEVIYATAFIDAQSLSTQDRIHLFKSGVTVVDCPRLSRGKDTVDPKIIEYCNGTLIVARSKTDAIRLPQLFSC
;
A
#
# COMPACT_ATOMS: atom_id res chain seq x y z
N MET A 1 -33.03 -34.89 -7.31
CA MET A 1 -31.58 -34.63 -7.30
C MET A 1 -31.43 -33.20 -7.76
N ALA A 2 -31.06 -32.28 -6.86
CA ALA A 2 -30.83 -30.89 -7.20
C ALA A 2 -29.31 -30.72 -7.27
N ASP A 3 -28.79 -30.53 -8.49
CA ASP A 3 -27.43 -30.06 -8.72
C ASP A 3 -27.31 -28.68 -8.07
N ARG A 4 -26.72 -28.65 -6.88
CA ARG A 4 -26.27 -27.40 -6.27
C ARG A 4 -25.03 -26.98 -7.03
N GLU A 5 -25.17 -26.03 -7.93
CA GLU A 5 -24.04 -25.24 -8.42
C GLU A 5 -23.30 -24.68 -7.20
N ILE A 6 -22.15 -25.28 -6.87
CA ILE A 6 -21.21 -24.73 -5.90
C ILE A 6 -20.56 -23.55 -6.61
N GLY A 7 -21.30 -22.44 -6.70
CA GLY A 7 -20.77 -21.17 -7.16
C GLY A 7 -19.66 -20.78 -6.19
N HIS A 8 -18.41 -20.91 -6.60
CA HIS A 8 -17.29 -20.29 -5.90
C HIS A 8 -17.57 -18.79 -5.81
N ARG A 9 -18.10 -18.32 -4.67
CA ARG A 9 -18.10 -16.89 -4.35
C ARG A 9 -16.64 -16.46 -4.40
N ARG A 10 -16.26 -15.76 -5.46
CA ARG A 10 -14.95 -15.12 -5.54
C ARG A 10 -14.87 -14.17 -4.34
N ALA A 11 -13.84 -14.33 -3.52
CA ALA A 11 -13.56 -13.37 -2.46
C ALA A 11 -13.45 -11.97 -3.10
N GLU A 12 -13.99 -10.96 -2.41
CA GLU A 12 -13.80 -9.58 -2.86
C GLU A 12 -12.30 -9.27 -2.89
N LYS A 13 -11.83 -8.62 -3.95
CA LYS A 13 -10.42 -8.28 -4.08
C LYS A 13 -10.16 -6.94 -3.43
N VAL A 14 -9.20 -6.90 -2.51
CA VAL A 14 -8.88 -5.72 -1.71
C VAL A 14 -7.53 -5.14 -2.10
N ALA A 15 -7.56 -3.84 -2.33
CA ALA A 15 -6.46 -2.99 -2.71
C ALA A 15 -6.09 -2.10 -1.52
N LEU A 16 -4.98 -2.36 -0.84
CA LEU A 16 -4.58 -1.56 0.32
C LEU A 16 -3.55 -0.49 -0.11
N VAL A 17 -3.99 0.77 -0.08
CA VAL A 17 -3.21 1.96 -0.43
C VAL A 17 -3.13 2.86 0.79
N VAL A 18 -1.92 3.08 1.31
CA VAL A 18 -1.72 3.69 2.64
C VAL A 18 -0.82 4.90 2.53
N ASP A 19 -1.34 6.07 2.88
CA ASP A 19 -0.53 7.20 3.33
C ASP A 19 -0.06 6.90 4.75
N LEU A 20 1.22 6.53 4.88
CA LEU A 20 1.73 6.00 6.15
C LEU A 20 1.95 7.10 7.19
N GLU A 21 2.33 8.31 6.78
CA GLU A 21 2.51 9.42 7.72
C GLU A 21 1.16 9.86 8.28
N ASN A 22 0.15 9.99 7.41
CA ASN A 22 -1.18 10.45 7.82
C ASN A 22 -1.88 9.45 8.75
N ILE A 23 -1.83 8.14 8.45
CA ILE A 23 -2.42 7.13 9.35
C ILE A 23 -1.66 7.04 10.68
N SER A 24 -0.33 7.14 10.66
CA SER A 24 0.47 7.11 11.88
C SER A 24 0.19 8.33 12.76
N PHE A 25 0.08 9.51 12.16
CA PHE A 25 -0.29 10.75 12.84
C PHE A 25 -1.70 10.67 13.42
N THR A 26 -2.67 10.16 12.64
CA THR A 26 -4.05 9.98 13.08
C THR A 26 -4.15 9.00 14.26
N CYS A 27 -3.49 7.84 14.17
CA CYS A 27 -3.43 6.87 15.26
C CYS A 27 -2.79 7.48 16.52
N ALA A 28 -1.67 8.20 16.37
CA ALA A 28 -1.02 8.88 17.49
C ALA A 28 -1.93 9.91 18.17
N GLY A 29 -2.69 10.69 17.39
CA GLY A 29 -3.69 11.63 17.90
C GLY A 29 -4.83 10.97 18.68
N MET A 30 -5.09 9.69 18.41
CA MET A 30 -6.06 8.86 19.15
C MET A 30 -5.43 8.09 20.32
N GLY A 31 -4.12 8.24 20.57
CA GLY A 31 -3.41 7.45 21.59
C GLY A 31 -3.24 5.97 21.21
N ILE A 32 -3.36 5.63 19.93
CA ILE A 32 -3.27 4.26 19.41
C ILE A 32 -1.93 4.11 18.68
N ALA A 33 -1.22 3.00 18.93
CA ALA A 33 -0.04 2.66 18.15
C ALA A 33 -0.46 2.08 16.79
N PHE A 34 0.01 2.68 15.70
CA PHE A 34 -0.19 2.12 14.36
C PHE A 34 0.58 0.79 14.22
N SER A 35 -0.07 -0.21 13.62
CA SER A 35 0.51 -1.53 13.37
C SER A 35 0.18 -2.00 11.95
N PRO A 36 1.19 -2.17 11.06
CA PRO A 36 0.98 -2.72 9.73
C PRO A 36 0.34 -4.12 9.75
N ALA A 37 0.66 -4.94 10.76
CA ALA A 37 0.09 -6.28 10.90
C ALA A 37 -1.41 -6.21 11.18
N THR A 38 -1.85 -5.30 12.05
CA THR A 38 -3.27 -5.10 12.36
C THR A 38 -4.03 -4.63 11.11
N LEU A 39 -3.45 -3.68 10.36
CA LEU A 39 -4.04 -3.20 9.11
C LEU A 39 -4.24 -4.34 8.10
N MET A 40 -3.27 -5.25 7.98
CA MET A 40 -3.36 -6.41 7.09
C MET A 40 -4.40 -7.44 7.53
N VAL A 41 -4.61 -7.62 8.84
CA VAL A 41 -5.71 -8.47 9.35
C VAL A 41 -7.05 -7.86 8.96
N MET A 42 -7.26 -6.57 9.24
CA MET A 42 -8.50 -5.86 8.89
C MET A 42 -8.77 -5.91 7.38
N ALA A 43 -7.75 -5.71 6.54
CA ALA A 43 -7.91 -5.78 5.09
C ALA A 43 -8.32 -7.19 4.61
N ARG A 44 -7.80 -8.26 5.26
CA ARG A 44 -8.15 -9.65 4.94
C ARG A 44 -9.55 -10.06 5.40
N GLU A 45 -10.09 -9.40 6.41
CA GLU A 45 -11.49 -9.58 6.82
C GLU A 45 -12.47 -9.03 5.77
N LEU A 46 -12.05 -8.03 4.98
CA LEU A 46 -12.82 -7.48 3.87
C LEU A 46 -12.72 -8.35 2.60
N GLY A 47 -11.62 -9.05 2.39
CA GLY A 47 -11.44 -9.92 1.22
C GLY A 47 -10.00 -10.36 0.95
N GLU A 48 -9.78 -10.85 -0.27
CA GLU A 48 -8.44 -11.24 -0.75
C GLU A 48 -7.61 -9.99 -1.04
N VAL A 49 -6.61 -9.73 -0.19
CA VAL A 49 -5.66 -8.62 -0.41
C VAL A 49 -4.75 -8.94 -1.59
N ILE A 50 -4.96 -8.25 -2.72
CA ILE A 50 -4.19 -8.44 -3.96
C ILE A 50 -2.94 -7.56 -4.02
N TYR A 51 -2.95 -6.42 -3.32
CA TYR A 51 -1.77 -5.58 -3.13
C TYR A 51 -1.91 -4.76 -1.85
N ALA A 52 -0.76 -4.50 -1.22
CA ALA A 52 -0.62 -3.66 -0.04
C ALA A 52 0.59 -2.74 -0.22
N THR A 53 0.35 -1.44 -0.27
CA THR A 53 1.37 -0.44 -0.57
C THR A 53 1.26 0.75 0.36
N ALA A 54 2.38 1.08 1.01
CA ALA A 54 2.54 2.25 1.86
C ALA A 54 3.41 3.30 1.16
N PHE A 55 2.97 4.54 1.20
CA PHE A 55 3.62 5.71 0.62
C PHE A 55 4.19 6.56 1.75
N ILE A 56 5.50 6.79 1.73
CA ILE A 56 6.22 7.55 2.75
C ILE A 56 7.61 7.94 2.25
N ASP A 57 8.19 9.01 2.79
CA ASP A 57 9.62 9.28 2.66
C ASP A 57 10.42 8.13 3.29
N ALA A 58 11.10 7.33 2.48
CA ALA A 58 11.82 6.17 3.00
C ALA A 58 12.93 6.58 3.99
N GLN A 59 13.45 7.81 3.91
CA GLN A 59 14.45 8.30 4.86
C GLN A 59 13.88 8.59 6.24
N SER A 60 12.56 8.80 6.38
CA SER A 60 11.92 9.00 7.68
C SER A 60 11.67 7.68 8.43
N LEU A 61 11.72 6.53 7.73
CA LEU A 61 11.50 5.23 8.33
C LEU A 61 12.72 4.72 9.09
N SER A 62 12.50 4.32 10.34
CA SER A 62 13.50 3.57 11.11
C SER A 62 13.72 2.18 10.52
N THR A 63 14.87 1.56 10.83
CA THR A 63 15.15 0.16 10.45
C THR A 63 14.07 -0.79 10.97
N GLN A 64 13.55 -0.54 12.16
CA GLN A 64 12.51 -1.37 12.78
C GLN A 64 11.18 -1.27 12.01
N ASP A 65 10.78 -0.06 11.62
CA ASP A 65 9.53 0.15 10.87
C ASP A 65 9.59 -0.52 9.49
N ARG A 66 10.74 -0.43 8.81
CA ARG A 66 10.98 -1.13 7.54
C ARG A 66 10.81 -2.64 7.69
N ILE A 67 11.34 -3.22 8.77
CA ILE A 67 11.18 -4.66 9.06
C ILE A 67 9.71 -5.01 9.33
N HIS A 68 8.98 -4.18 10.08
CA HIS A 68 7.57 -4.43 10.37
C HIS A 68 6.70 -4.37 9.12
N LEU A 69 6.91 -3.38 8.25
CA LEU A 69 6.21 -3.27 6.96
C LEU A 69 6.50 -4.48 6.08
N PHE A 70 7.78 -4.85 5.93
CA PHE A 70 8.19 -6.01 5.14
C PHE A 70 7.57 -7.32 5.65
N LYS A 71 7.66 -7.60 6.96
CA LYS A 71 7.07 -8.81 7.57
C LYS A 71 5.56 -8.87 7.43
N SER A 72 4.90 -7.72 7.34
CA SER A 72 3.46 -7.63 7.15
C SER A 72 3.04 -7.80 5.69
N GLY A 73 3.99 -7.86 4.75
CA GLY A 73 3.71 -7.95 3.32
C GLY A 73 3.34 -6.61 2.67
N VAL A 74 3.69 -5.49 3.31
CA VAL A 74 3.43 -4.14 2.79
C VAL A 74 4.64 -3.68 1.99
N THR A 75 4.42 -3.36 0.72
CA THR A 75 5.44 -2.74 -0.13
C THR A 75 5.56 -1.26 0.20
N VAL A 76 6.78 -0.74 0.22
CA VAL A 76 7.05 0.68 0.47
C VAL A 76 7.36 1.38 -0.85
N VAL A 77 6.66 2.48 -1.10
CA VAL A 77 6.96 3.42 -2.19
C VAL A 77 7.58 4.65 -1.58
N ASP A 78 8.86 4.89 -1.92
CA ASP A 78 9.59 6.06 -1.46
C ASP A 78 9.00 7.34 -2.03
N CYS A 79 8.60 8.25 -1.15
CA CYS A 79 7.98 9.54 -1.45
C CYS A 79 8.80 10.66 -0.78
N PRO A 80 9.93 11.07 -1.38
CA PRO A 80 10.82 12.02 -0.75
C PRO A 80 10.11 13.34 -0.48
N ARG A 81 10.38 13.94 0.68
CA ARG A 81 9.90 15.28 1.02
C ARG A 81 10.58 16.32 0.13
N LEU A 82 9.78 17.19 -0.48
CA LEU A 82 10.29 18.37 -1.17
C LEU A 82 10.47 19.51 -0.16
N SER A 83 11.27 20.50 -0.54
CA SER A 83 11.47 21.71 0.27
C SER A 83 10.12 22.34 0.67
N ARG A 84 10.00 22.81 1.91
CA ARG A 84 8.80 23.44 2.51
C ARG A 84 7.63 22.51 2.87
N GLY A 85 7.92 21.27 3.27
CA GLY A 85 6.89 20.38 3.86
C GLY A 85 5.82 19.92 2.88
N LYS A 86 6.08 20.05 1.57
CA LYS A 86 5.29 19.38 0.54
C LYS A 86 5.96 18.04 0.28
N ASP A 87 5.28 16.94 0.53
CA ASP A 87 5.76 15.63 0.10
C ASP A 87 5.21 15.29 -1.29
N THR A 88 5.59 14.10 -1.77
CA THR A 88 5.12 13.54 -3.05
C THR A 88 4.10 12.43 -2.85
N VAL A 89 3.54 12.28 -1.64
CA VAL A 89 2.67 11.15 -1.27
C VAL A 89 1.34 11.25 -2.01
N ASP A 90 0.62 12.36 -1.85
CA ASP A 90 -0.67 12.60 -2.52
C ASP A 90 -0.62 12.37 -4.05
N PRO A 91 0.28 13.03 -4.81
CA PRO A 91 0.33 12.82 -6.26
C PRO A 91 0.69 11.39 -6.64
N LYS A 92 1.53 10.69 -5.85
CA LYS A 92 1.88 9.29 -6.10
C LYS A 92 0.74 8.31 -5.81
N ILE A 93 -0.04 8.56 -4.76
CA ILE A 93 -1.23 7.76 -4.47
C ILE A 93 -2.26 7.93 -5.59
N ILE A 94 -2.54 9.18 -5.99
CA ILE A 94 -3.47 9.48 -7.09
C ILE A 94 -3.03 8.75 -8.36
N GLU A 95 -1.75 8.85 -8.67
CA GLU A 95 -1.16 8.19 -9.82
C GLU A 95 -1.27 6.65 -9.76
N TYR A 96 -0.93 6.06 -8.62
CA TYR A 96 -1.02 4.63 -8.38
C TYR A 96 -2.45 4.12 -8.57
N CYS A 97 -3.44 4.87 -8.06
CA CYS A 97 -4.86 4.55 -8.21
C CYS A 97 -5.37 4.75 -9.65
N ASN A 98 -4.82 5.72 -10.38
CA ASN A 98 -5.20 6.02 -11.78
C ASN A 98 -4.50 5.12 -12.82
N GLY A 99 -3.59 4.24 -12.40
CA GLY A 99 -2.88 3.31 -13.30
C GLY A 99 -1.88 3.99 -14.25
N THR A 100 -1.55 5.26 -14.03
CA THR A 100 -0.51 5.97 -14.80
C THR A 100 0.84 5.78 -14.08
N LEU A 101 1.93 5.63 -14.84
CA LEU A 101 3.21 5.14 -14.35
C LEU A 101 4.27 6.25 -14.51
N ILE A 102 4.40 7.17 -13.55
CA ILE A 102 5.51 8.13 -13.48
C ILE A 102 6.60 7.51 -12.62
N VAL A 103 7.52 6.92 -13.36
CA VAL A 103 8.93 6.83 -13.00
C VAL A 103 9.42 8.21 -12.59
N ALA A 104 9.51 8.47 -11.29
CA ALA A 104 10.34 9.55 -10.77
C ALA A 104 11.79 9.19 -11.10
N ARG A 105 12.34 9.83 -12.15
CA ARG A 105 13.67 9.58 -12.69
C ARG A 105 14.75 9.93 -11.66
N SER A 106 15.19 8.93 -10.90
CA SER A 106 16.61 8.77 -10.54
C SER A 106 17.13 7.47 -11.19
N LYS A 107 18.40 7.47 -11.59
CA LYS A 107 18.96 6.74 -12.74
C LYS A 107 19.04 5.20 -12.68
N THR A 108 18.39 4.53 -11.73
CA THR A 108 18.52 3.08 -11.64
C THR A 108 17.20 2.44 -11.20
N ASP A 109 16.67 1.60 -12.09
CA ASP A 109 15.58 0.66 -11.90
C ASP A 109 14.15 1.21 -11.82
N ALA A 110 13.59 1.46 -13.01
CA ALA A 110 12.16 1.50 -13.21
C ALA A 110 11.58 0.09 -12.95
N ILE A 111 10.90 -0.09 -11.82
CA ILE A 111 10.05 -1.25 -11.59
C ILE A 111 8.88 -1.16 -12.58
N ARG A 112 8.96 -1.98 -13.63
CA ARG A 112 7.80 -2.29 -14.47
C ARG A 112 6.81 -3.05 -13.60
N LEU A 113 5.63 -2.47 -13.35
CA LEU A 113 4.47 -3.30 -13.04
C LEU A 113 4.29 -4.25 -14.23
N PRO A 114 4.29 -5.58 -14.05
CA PRO A 114 3.90 -6.45 -15.14
C PRO A 114 2.47 -6.09 -15.51
N GLN A 115 2.28 -5.83 -16.81
CA GLN A 115 0.99 -5.89 -17.46
C GLN A 115 0.35 -7.23 -17.10
N LEU A 116 -0.54 -7.25 -16.11
CA LEU A 116 -1.35 -8.41 -15.75
C LEU A 116 -2.80 -8.17 -16.17
N PHE A 117 -2.96 -7.78 -17.42
CA PHE A 117 -4.16 -8.05 -18.21
C PHE A 117 -3.75 -8.30 -19.66
N SER A 118 -3.61 -9.58 -19.99
CA SER A 118 -4.04 -10.09 -21.30
C SER A 118 -4.32 -11.59 -21.16
N CYS A 119 -5.62 -11.92 -21.20
CA CYS A 119 -6.24 -13.22 -21.43
C CYS A 119 -6.18 -14.25 -20.29
#